data_AF-A0A0C9QG03-F1
#
_entry.id   AF-A0A0C9QG03-F1
#
_cell.length_a   1.000
_cell.length_b   1.000
_cell.length_c   1.000
_cell.angle_alpha   90.00
_cell.angle_beta   90.00
_cell.angle_gamma   90.00
#
_symmetry.space_group_name_H-M   'P 1'
#
loop_
_entity.id
_entity.type
_entity.pdbx_description
1 polymer ?
#
loop_
_entity_poly.entity_id
_entity_poly.type
_entity_poly.pdbx_seq_one_letter_code
_entity_poly.pdbx_strand_id
1 'polypeptide(L)'
;MADTDPVTLVDLKTMMEIKTDAQDDVLNLIITNTTKALRFKLDLKPTEGFPEELSYIALEVCVRRYNRRKNEGMTSYEQEGQSFTFKSNDFDDFADDINDWKDANGKNATSLGTVSFIPGYPKR
;
A
#
# COMPACT_ATOMS: atom_id res chain seq x y z
N MET A 1 21.27 2.53 3.70
CA MET A 1 20.79 2.21 2.33
C MET A 1 19.69 3.21 2.06
N ALA A 2 19.80 3.95 0.95
CA ALA A 2 18.92 5.09 0.70
C ALA A 2 17.46 4.63 0.67
N ASP A 3 16.57 5.42 1.29
CA ASP A 3 15.13 5.32 1.09
C ASP A 3 14.86 5.53 -0.40
N THR A 4 14.80 4.45 -1.17
CA THR A 4 14.31 4.51 -2.53
C THR A 4 12.79 4.51 -2.41
N ASP A 5 12.16 5.62 -2.78
CA ASP A 5 10.71 5.70 -2.84
C ASP A 5 10.18 4.59 -3.75
N PRO A 6 9.14 3.83 -3.34
CA PRO A 6 8.67 2.67 -4.10
C PRO A 6 8.04 3.02 -5.44
N VAL A 7 7.72 4.31 -5.66
CA VAL A 7 7.12 4.82 -6.89
C VAL A 7 7.77 6.16 -7.20
N THR A 8 8.34 6.28 -8.38
CA THR A 8 8.80 7.58 -8.88
C THR A 8 7.68 8.27 -9.65
N LEU A 9 7.68 9.61 -9.64
CA LEU A 9 6.75 10.40 -10.44
C LEU A 9 6.87 10.09 -11.95
N VAL A 10 8.09 9.80 -12.42
CA VAL A 10 8.37 9.51 -13.83
C VAL A 10 7.72 8.20 -14.25
N ASP A 11 7.85 7.14 -13.44
CA ASP A 11 7.26 5.83 -13.74
C ASP A 11 5.73 5.91 -13.76
N LEU A 12 5.15 6.62 -12.77
CA LEU A 12 3.71 6.82 -12.70
C LEU A 12 3.18 7.60 -13.91
N LYS A 13 3.85 8.70 -14.30
CA LYS A 13 3.50 9.47 -15.51
C LYS A 13 3.58 8.61 -16.77
N THR A 14 4.65 7.80 -16.88
CA THR A 14 4.88 6.92 -18.02
C THR A 14 3.77 5.89 -18.14
N MET A 15 3.42 5.23 -17.05
CA MET A 15 2.33 4.23 -16.98
C MET A 15 0.97 4.81 -17.38
N MET A 16 0.77 6.10 -17.16
CA MET A 16 -0.49 6.79 -17.42
C MET A 16 -0.50 7.61 -18.72
N GLU A 17 0.59 7.53 -19.49
CA GLU A 17 0.81 8.31 -20.71
C GLU A 17 0.68 9.84 -20.53
N ILE A 18 0.98 10.35 -19.33
CA ILE A 18 0.96 11.79 -19.02
C ILE A 18 2.28 12.42 -19.45
N LYS A 19 2.20 13.39 -20.37
CA LYS A 19 3.38 14.08 -20.93
C LYS A 19 3.62 15.47 -20.35
N THR A 20 2.72 15.97 -19.51
CA THR A 20 2.77 17.33 -18.97
C THR A 20 2.90 17.30 -17.46
N ASP A 21 3.35 18.43 -16.90
CA ASP A 21 3.61 18.56 -15.46
C ASP A 21 2.44 19.19 -14.67
N ALA A 22 1.31 19.42 -15.35
CA ALA A 22 0.15 20.11 -14.79
C ALA A 22 -0.50 19.39 -13.59
N GLN A 23 -0.17 18.13 -13.37
CA GLN A 23 -0.78 17.29 -12.34
C GLN A 23 0.24 16.75 -11.33
N ASP A 24 1.48 17.25 -11.36
CA ASP A 24 2.59 16.72 -10.56
C ASP A 24 2.32 16.77 -9.07
N ASP A 25 1.79 17.89 -8.58
CA ASP A 25 1.44 18.04 -7.16
C ASP A 25 0.41 16.98 -6.73
N VAL A 26 -0.57 16.70 -7.59
CA VAL A 26 -1.60 15.69 -7.33
C VAL A 26 -1.02 14.28 -7.39
N LEU A 27 -0.18 13.99 -8.38
CA LEU A 27 0.49 12.69 -8.54
C LEU A 27 1.43 12.41 -7.36
N ASN A 28 2.23 13.39 -6.94
CA ASN A 28 3.10 13.30 -5.78
C ASN A 28 2.31 13.07 -4.48
N LEU A 29 1.15 13.73 -4.33
CA LEU A 29 0.28 13.51 -3.18
C LEU A 29 -0.32 12.10 -3.17
N ILE A 30 -0.71 11.58 -4.34
CA ILE A 30 -1.18 10.19 -4.50
C ILE A 30 -0.06 9.22 -4.12
N ILE A 31 1.16 9.41 -4.64
CA ILE A 31 2.33 8.58 -4.32
C ILE A 31 2.57 8.59 -2.81
N THR A 32 2.70 9.77 -2.21
CA THR A 32 2.98 9.93 -0.78
C THR A 32 1.94 9.21 0.09
N ASN A 33 0.65 9.40 -0.21
CA ASN A 33 -0.42 8.81 0.60
C ASN A 33 -0.55 7.29 0.39
N THR A 34 -0.32 6.81 -0.84
CA THR A 34 -0.33 5.38 -1.15
C THR A 34 0.84 4.66 -0.49
N THR A 35 2.04 5.22 -0.59
CA THR A 35 3.24 4.70 0.08
C THR A 35 3.04 4.65 1.59
N LYS A 36 2.54 5.71 2.22
CA LYS A 36 2.24 5.70 3.67
C LYS A 36 1.22 4.62 4.05
N ALA A 37 0.15 4.47 3.26
CA ALA A 37 -0.87 3.45 3.52
C ALA A 37 -0.32 2.02 3.39
N LEU A 38 0.50 1.75 2.38
CA LEU A 38 1.10 0.44 2.19
C LEU A 38 2.15 0.13 3.25
N ARG A 39 3.00 1.10 3.60
CA ARG A 39 3.94 0.98 4.74
C ARG A 39 3.22 0.60 6.03
N PHE A 40 2.06 1.21 6.29
CA PHE A 40 1.24 0.87 7.44
C PHE A 40 0.70 -0.56 7.36
N LYS A 41 0.19 -1.01 6.20
CA LYS A 41 -0.31 -2.38 6.02
C LYS A 41 0.77 -3.45 6.21
N LEU A 42 2.00 -3.13 5.81
CA LEU A 42 3.19 -3.97 5.95
C LEU A 42 3.82 -3.94 7.35
N ASP A 43 3.28 -3.13 8.28
CA ASP A 43 3.85 -2.90 9.61
C ASP A 43 5.34 -2.47 9.57
N LEU A 44 5.64 -1.57 8.63
CA LEU A 44 6.98 -0.98 8.49
C LEU A 44 7.19 0.18 9.45
N LYS A 45 8.28 0.11 10.20
CA LYS A 45 8.77 1.22 11.04
C LYS A 45 9.27 2.36 10.14
N PRO A 46 9.30 3.61 10.65
CA PRO A 46 9.87 4.73 9.90
C PRO A 46 11.33 4.55 9.48
N THR A 47 12.08 3.71 10.18
CA THR A 47 13.50 3.41 9.91
C THR A 47 13.71 2.26 8.93
N GLU A 48 12.65 1.54 8.56
CA GLU A 48 12.72 0.41 7.62
C GLU A 48 12.50 0.91 6.19
N GLY A 49 13.36 0.47 5.27
CA GLY A 49 13.19 0.71 3.84
C GLY A 49 11.94 0.02 3.31
N PHE A 50 11.39 0.52 2.20
CA PHE A 50 10.28 -0.13 1.53
C PHE A 50 10.78 -1.40 0.78
N PRO A 51 10.08 -2.55 0.88
CA PRO A 51 10.46 -3.77 0.17
C PRO A 51 10.29 -3.62 -1.35
N GLU A 52 11.39 -3.74 -2.09
CA GLU A 52 11.41 -3.57 -3.54
C GLU A 52 10.46 -4.54 -4.26
N GLU A 53 10.35 -5.79 -3.78
CA GLU A 53 9.43 -6.78 -4.36
C GLU A 53 7.95 -6.36 -4.32
N LEU A 54 7.55 -5.44 -3.44
CA LEU A 54 6.17 -4.95 -3.32
C LEU A 54 5.95 -3.58 -3.96
N SER A 55 6.97 -2.99 -4.60
CA SER A 55 6.89 -1.67 -5.23
C SER A 55 5.79 -1.59 -6.30
N TYR A 56 5.55 -2.68 -7.04
CA TYR A 56 4.49 -2.76 -8.05
C TYR A 56 3.10 -2.50 -7.46
N ILE A 57 2.83 -2.95 -6.22
CA ILE A 57 1.56 -2.71 -5.53
C ILE A 57 1.34 -1.21 -5.35
N ALA A 58 2.38 -0.48 -4.91
CA ALA A 58 2.30 0.96 -4.73
C ALA A 58 2.01 1.66 -6.06
N LEU A 59 2.67 1.26 -7.15
CA LEU A 59 2.47 1.83 -8.48
C LEU A 59 1.04 1.60 -9.00
N GLU A 60 0.57 0.35 -8.96
CA GLU A 60 -0.78 -0.05 -9.40
C GLU A 60 -1.88 0.69 -8.63
N VAL A 61 -1.73 0.80 -7.30
CA VAL A 61 -2.69 1.54 -6.46
C VAL A 61 -2.67 3.03 -6.78
N CYS A 62 -1.51 3.62 -7.08
CA CYS A 62 -1.43 5.02 -7.52
C CYS A 62 -2.22 5.24 -8.82
N VAL A 63 -2.06 4.36 -9.81
CA VAL A 63 -2.80 4.41 -11.08
C VAL A 63 -4.30 4.31 -10.85
N ARG A 64 -4.75 3.33 -10.04
CA ARG A 64 -6.17 3.15 -9.68
C ARG A 64 -6.76 4.39 -9.01
N ARG A 65 -6.04 4.98 -8.06
CA ARG A 65 -6.46 6.21 -7.35
C ARG A 65 -6.60 7.40 -8.28
N TYR A 66 -5.65 7.59 -9.18
CA TYR A 66 -5.75 8.66 -10.16
C TYR A 66 -6.93 8.43 -11.11
N ASN A 67 -7.09 7.22 -11.64
CA ASN A 67 -8.18 6.92 -12.57
C ASN A 67 -9.55 7.12 -11.92
N ARG A 68 -9.70 6.72 -10.65
CA ARG A 68 -10.90 7.02 -9.87
C ARG A 68 -11.12 8.52 -9.74
N ARG A 69 -10.10 9.29 -9.32
CA ARG A 69 -10.21 10.75 -9.20
C ARG A 69 -10.56 11.42 -10.52
N LYS A 70 -9.99 10.98 -11.64
CA LYS A 70 -10.27 11.51 -12.98
C LYS A 70 -11.73 11.26 -13.36
N ASN A 71 -12.23 10.05 -13.09
CA ASN A 71 -13.63 9.71 -13.35
C ASN A 71 -14.59 10.45 -12.40
N GLU A 72 -14.24 10.56 -11.11
CA GLU A 72 -14.97 11.36 -10.13
C GLU A 72 -14.98 12.83 -10.54
N GLY A 73 -13.88 13.38 -11.05
CA GLY A 73 -13.83 14.75 -11.57
C GLY A 73 -14.76 14.97 -12.75
N MET A 74 -14.89 14.00 -13.66
CA MET A 74 -15.88 14.05 -14.74
C MET A 74 -17.33 14.01 -14.23
N THR A 75 -17.60 13.31 -13.11
CA THR A 75 -18.92 13.31 -12.46
C THR A 75 -19.15 14.53 -11.55
N SER A 76 -18.08 15.09 -10.96
CA SER A 76 -18.11 16.20 -9.99
C SER A 76 -18.22 17.58 -10.64
N TYR A 77 -18.05 17.68 -11.97
CA TYR A 77 -18.48 18.87 -12.72
C TYR A 77 -20.00 19.14 -12.58
N GLU A 78 -20.79 18.20 -12.01
CA GLU A 78 -22.20 18.43 -11.65
C GLU A 78 -22.46 18.80 -10.18
N GLN A 79 -21.49 18.70 -9.26
CA GLN A 79 -21.67 19.14 -7.87
C GLN A 79 -20.33 19.22 -7.13
N GLU A 80 -19.92 20.44 -6.81
CA GLU A 80 -18.71 20.73 -6.05
C GLU A 80 -18.74 20.15 -4.62
N GLY A 81 -17.64 19.49 -4.25
CA GLY A 81 -17.27 19.25 -2.85
C GLY A 81 -17.47 17.82 -2.37
N GLN A 82 -16.56 16.90 -2.73
CA GLN A 82 -16.43 15.64 -2.00
C GLN A 82 -15.00 15.40 -1.52
N SER A 83 -14.91 15.11 -0.23
CA SER A 83 -13.71 14.68 0.49
C SER A 83 -13.08 13.46 -0.16
N PHE A 84 -11.75 13.43 -0.22
CA PHE A 84 -10.97 12.26 -0.67
C PHE A 84 -11.10 11.13 0.36
N THR A 85 -12.19 10.37 0.36
CA THR A 85 -12.34 9.23 1.28
C THR A 85 -11.45 8.09 0.78
N PHE A 86 -10.39 7.79 1.55
CA PHE A 86 -9.58 6.61 1.34
C PHE A 86 -10.45 5.36 1.50
N LYS A 87 -10.81 4.71 0.40
CA LYS A 87 -11.52 3.43 0.46
C LYS A 87 -10.51 2.34 0.82
N SER A 88 -10.88 1.47 1.76
CA SER A 88 -10.04 0.34 2.19
C SER A 88 -9.72 -0.63 1.04
N ASN A 89 -10.53 -0.60 -0.02
CA ASN A 89 -10.50 -1.59 -1.11
C ASN A 89 -9.38 -1.43 -2.12
N ASP A 90 -8.59 -0.34 -2.04
CA ASP A 90 -7.51 -0.09 -3.00
C ASP A 90 -6.46 -1.22 -3.01
N PHE A 91 -6.32 -1.93 -1.89
CA PHE A 91 -5.30 -2.96 -1.67
C PHE A 91 -5.86 -4.39 -1.64
N ASP A 92 -7.16 -4.59 -1.85
CA ASP A 92 -7.80 -5.90 -1.63
C ASP A 92 -7.26 -6.97 -2.59
N ASP A 93 -7.01 -6.60 -3.85
CA ASP A 93 -6.42 -7.52 -4.86
C ASP A 93 -4.98 -7.94 -4.53
N PHE A 94 -4.32 -7.24 -3.61
CA PHE A 94 -2.94 -7.48 -3.21
C PHE A 94 -2.84 -8.01 -1.78
N ALA A 95 -3.97 -8.40 -1.17
CA ALA A 95 -4.02 -8.84 0.21
C ALA A 95 -3.13 -10.08 0.43
N ASP A 96 -3.16 -11.04 -0.50
CA ASP A 96 -2.37 -12.27 -0.43
C ASP A 96 -0.87 -11.96 -0.48
N ASP A 97 -0.41 -11.18 -1.47
CA ASP A 97 0.99 -10.76 -1.60
C ASP A 97 1.52 -10.03 -0.35
N ILE A 98 0.69 -9.13 0.21
CA ILE A 98 1.01 -8.39 1.44
C ILE A 98 1.12 -9.34 2.63
N ASN A 99 0.21 -10.32 2.75
CA ASN A 99 0.20 -11.27 3.85
C ASN A 99 1.37 -12.24 3.76
N ASP A 100 1.65 -12.78 2.57
CA ASP A 100 2.77 -13.68 2.32
C ASP A 100 4.11 -13.00 2.65
N TRP A 101 4.27 -11.74 2.23
CA TRP A 101 5.45 -10.96 2.59
C TRP A 101 5.56 -10.77 4.11
N LYS A 102 4.46 -10.45 4.79
CA LYS A 102 4.46 -10.28 6.25
C LYS A 102 4.77 -11.57 6.99
N ASP A 103 4.29 -12.71 6.52
CA ASP A 103 4.61 -14.02 7.09
C ASP A 103 6.10 -14.34 6.94
N ALA A 104 6.65 -14.13 5.73
CA ALA A 104 8.07 -14.33 5.46
C ALA A 104 8.99 -13.42 6.29
N ASN A 105 8.50 -12.22 6.67
CA ASN A 105 9.26 -11.21 7.41
C ASN A 105 8.92 -11.15 8.91
N GLY A 106 8.13 -12.09 9.43
CA GLY A 106 7.78 -12.16 10.85
C GLY A 106 6.94 -10.97 11.35
N LYS A 107 6.21 -10.31 10.44
CA LYS A 107 5.33 -9.16 10.68
C LYS A 107 3.87 -9.57 10.95
N ASN A 108 3.57 -10.87 10.91
CA ASN A 108 2.28 -11.41 11.35
C ASN A 108 2.35 -11.88 12.81
N ALA A 109 1.39 -11.38 13.60
CA ALA A 109 1.29 -11.65 15.05
C ALA A 109 0.83 -13.09 15.38
N THR A 110 0.61 -13.94 14.38
CA THR A 110 0.05 -15.30 14.53
C THR A 110 1.06 -16.37 14.89
N SER A 111 2.37 -16.08 14.84
CA SER A 111 3.40 -16.97 15.38
C SER A 111 3.50 -16.84 16.92
N LEU A 112 2.41 -17.17 17.60
CA LEU A 112 2.45 -17.49 19.03
C LEU A 112 2.91 -18.95 19.11
N GLY A 113 4.20 -19.14 19.40
CA GLY A 113 4.87 -20.44 19.39
C GLY A 113 4.07 -21.57 20.04
N THR A 114 4.28 -22.79 19.54
CA THR A 114 3.62 -24.02 19.99
C THR A 114 3.62 -24.16 21.51
N VAL A 115 2.44 -24.05 22.13
CA VAL A 115 2.27 -24.30 23.57
C VAL A 115 2.13 -25.81 23.80
N SER A 116 3.15 -26.43 24.37
CA SER A 116 3.09 -27.84 24.80
C SER A 116 2.67 -27.93 26.26
N PHE A 117 1.54 -28.58 26.53
CA PHE A 117 1.11 -28.90 27.90
C PHE A 117 1.75 -30.22 28.35
N ILE A 118 2.51 -30.20 29.45
CA ILE A 118 3.02 -31.41 30.10
C ILE A 118 1.98 -31.84 31.14
N PRO A 119 1.28 -32.98 30.97
CA PRO A 119 0.33 -33.46 31.96
C PRO A 119 1.08 -33.90 33.22
N GLY A 120 0.86 -33.18 34.33
CA GLY A 120 1.59 -33.29 35.59
C GLY A 120 1.19 -34.45 36.51
N TYR A 121 0.64 -35.55 36.00
CA TYR A 121 0.30 -36.69 36.86
C TYR A 121 0.86 -38.01 36.34
N PRO A 122 1.78 -38.66 37.08
CA PRO A 122 2.16 -40.03 36.81
C PRO A 122 0.98 -40.96 37.10
N LYS A 123 0.64 -41.82 36.13
CA LYS A 123 -0.30 -42.92 36.36
C LYS A 123 0.34 -43.88 37.38
N ARG A 124 -0.37 -44.08 38.48
CA ARG A 124 -0.10 -45.13 39.48
C ARG A 124 -0.31 -46.51 38.87
#